data_AF-A0A4Q2DBA5-F1
#
_entry.id   AF-A0A4Q2DBA5-F1
#
_cell.length_a   1.000
_cell.length_b   1.000
_cell.length_c   1.000
_cell.angle_alpha   90.00
_cell.angle_beta   90.00
_cell.angle_gamma   90.00
#
_symmetry.space_group_name_H-M   'P 1'
#
loop_
_entity.id
_entity.type
_entity.pdbx_description
1 polymer ?
#
loop_
_entity_poly.entity_id
_entity_poly.type
_entity_poly.pdbx_seq_one_letter_code
_entity_poly.pdbx_strand_id
1 'polypeptide(L)'
;MSVEEDARAASHSRSNSASNPRVSIDSQRGRESPLPAAINGVNGHAPPNGKQATTDDGDDVEDPVERLQRELERTKEEKDALAAQYNNLLGKLTDMRTRLGTKLKQDAEELDRREQMIQSLTVQNEDLTVTIETLKEELVTSHDEAERSSKELDALRTRTLQESSQESLMRERELRETQLELERCRMERDEWERLAMHEKALSEDARTTADELRRDLELEREVKERDAGLLVAEQEKTENLQSVLQDFQAAKDHELRQAVKDYEGQLQQVTLSLAEYKHRANTAELKLEESQSNITKTQELENQIKEKNLLIGKLRHETVIINEHLVEALRRLRKSSSETNVDRRLVTNVLLSFLNTPRGDTKRFEMLNLLASVLGWTDQEKEKAGIQKAGGGSITSPSTGFWGRSLSSGSPAPAIRSPEVDKSDETESFSRLWVEFLLTEAAAGQPGSSPAQPFRPGNMSLPSSPAVVTQSLSPLGTPNTRRLVSLSTVASTPDLTSLPSPLRKGKERDFSGAS
;
A
#
# COMPACT_ATOMS: atom_id res chain seq x y z
N MET A 1 -47.72 -25.38 51.64
CA MET A 1 -48.46 -24.11 51.53
C MET A 1 -49.67 -24.40 50.63
N SER A 2 -50.84 -24.80 51.14
CA SER A 2 -51.39 -24.60 52.50
C SER A 2 -51.58 -23.10 52.81
N VAL A 3 -52.73 -22.60 53.25
CA VAL A 3 -53.97 -23.26 53.74
C VAL A 3 -55.20 -22.32 53.49
N GLU A 4 -56.45 -22.81 53.34
CA GLU A 4 -57.64 -22.65 54.26
C GLU A 4 -57.77 -21.29 55.00
N GLU A 5 -58.94 -20.72 55.36
CA GLU A 5 -60.40 -21.02 55.27
C GLU A 5 -61.15 -19.64 55.20
N ASP A 6 -62.45 -19.43 54.90
CA ASP A 6 -63.72 -19.69 55.62
C ASP A 6 -64.85 -19.18 54.66
N ALA A 7 -66.03 -19.77 54.43
CA ALA A 7 -67.25 -19.90 55.26
C ALA A 7 -68.03 -18.57 55.53
N ARG A 8 -69.38 -18.50 55.68
CA ARG A 8 -70.44 -19.55 55.80
C ARG A 8 -71.88 -18.98 55.62
N ALA A 9 -72.87 -19.90 55.59
CA ALA A 9 -74.32 -19.74 55.89
C ALA A 9 -75.25 -19.19 54.76
N ALA A 10 -76.56 -19.55 54.66
CA ALA A 10 -77.41 -20.36 55.56
C ALA A 10 -78.51 -21.21 54.85
N SER A 11 -79.10 -22.15 55.60
CA SER A 11 -80.39 -22.90 55.49
C SER A 11 -81.30 -22.76 54.24
N HIS A 12 -81.87 -23.81 53.62
CA HIS A 12 -82.62 -25.02 54.09
C HIS A 12 -84.04 -24.84 54.69
N SER A 13 -85.05 -25.26 53.89
CA SER A 13 -86.18 -26.15 54.26
C SER A 13 -87.50 -25.64 54.91
N ARG A 14 -88.60 -26.28 54.43
CA ARG A 14 -89.86 -26.69 55.10
C ARG A 14 -91.04 -25.70 55.28
N SER A 15 -92.05 -25.91 54.41
CA SER A 15 -93.45 -26.29 54.72
C SER A 15 -94.31 -25.53 55.77
N ASN A 16 -95.53 -25.16 55.31
CA ASN A 16 -96.85 -25.51 55.90
C ASN A 16 -97.80 -24.33 56.26
N SER A 17 -99.08 -24.54 55.90
CA SER A 17 -100.32 -24.03 56.54
C SER A 17 -100.54 -22.54 56.88
N ALA A 18 -101.47 -21.94 56.13
CA ALA A 18 -102.71 -21.27 56.59
C ALA A 18 -102.70 -19.92 57.35
N SER A 19 -103.46 -18.95 56.80
CA SER A 19 -104.36 -18.07 57.57
C SER A 19 -105.49 -17.48 56.70
N ASN A 20 -106.74 -17.57 57.14
CA ASN A 20 -107.95 -16.99 56.52
C ASN A 20 -108.53 -15.92 57.45
N PRO A 21 -109.28 -14.92 56.93
CA PRO A 21 -110.67 -14.71 57.42
C PRO A 21 -111.68 -14.60 56.25
N ARG A 22 -112.83 -15.30 56.25
CA ARG A 22 -114.15 -14.90 56.83
C ARG A 22 -114.78 -13.68 56.13
N VAL A 23 -116.08 -13.65 55.78
CA VAL A 23 -117.32 -13.98 56.54
C VAL A 23 -118.30 -14.76 55.60
N SER A 24 -118.90 -15.92 55.91
CA SER A 24 -120.04 -16.20 56.84
C SER A 24 -121.40 -15.62 56.37
N ILE A 25 -122.60 -16.19 56.58
CA ILE A 25 -123.12 -17.46 57.17
C ILE A 25 -124.61 -17.62 56.65
N ASP A 26 -125.41 -18.68 56.76
CA ASP A 26 -125.44 -19.94 57.54
C ASP A 26 -126.05 -21.13 56.73
N SER A 27 -126.79 -22.05 57.37
CA SER A 27 -126.93 -23.47 56.98
C SER A 27 -128.36 -24.04 57.09
N GLN A 28 -128.53 -25.25 56.53
CA GLN A 28 -129.71 -26.10 56.66
C GLN A 28 -129.87 -26.73 58.06
N ARG A 29 -131.11 -27.03 58.48
CA ARG A 29 -131.44 -28.38 59.02
C ARG A 29 -132.95 -28.64 59.13
N GLY A 30 -133.32 -29.92 58.96
CA GLY A 30 -134.62 -30.46 59.37
C GLY A 30 -134.46 -31.63 60.35
N ARG A 31 -135.55 -32.00 61.05
CA ARG A 31 -135.74 -33.28 61.75
C ARG A 31 -137.22 -33.47 62.13
N GLU A 32 -137.63 -34.71 62.34
CA GLU A 32 -139.03 -35.13 62.48
C GLU A 32 -139.38 -35.66 63.88
N SER A 33 -140.67 -35.53 64.27
CA SER A 33 -141.42 -36.40 65.20
C SER A 33 -141.03 -36.47 66.71
N PRO A 34 -141.93 -36.90 67.63
CA PRO A 34 -143.40 -37.10 67.58
C PRO A 34 -144.20 -36.44 68.75
N LEU A 35 -145.48 -36.83 68.90
CA LEU A 35 -146.51 -36.49 69.93
C LEU A 35 -146.21 -37.08 71.35
N PRO A 36 -147.04 -36.95 72.44
CA PRO A 36 -148.39 -36.33 72.61
C PRO A 36 -148.70 -35.53 73.94
N ALA A 37 -149.89 -34.89 74.00
CA ALA A 37 -150.73 -34.56 75.20
C ALA A 37 -150.19 -33.58 76.30
N ALA A 38 -150.98 -32.87 77.16
CA ALA A 38 -152.40 -33.00 77.54
C ALA A 38 -153.01 -31.72 78.26
N ILE A 39 -154.34 -31.70 78.45
CA ILE A 39 -155.15 -31.11 79.57
C ILE A 39 -155.56 -29.60 79.61
N ASN A 40 -156.87 -29.37 79.92
CA ASN A 40 -157.63 -28.13 80.29
C ASN A 40 -157.70 -26.97 79.25
N GLY A 41 -158.75 -26.15 79.12
CA GLY A 41 -160.09 -26.03 79.76
C GLY A 41 -160.60 -24.56 79.69
N VAL A 42 -161.89 -24.16 79.83
CA VAL A 42 -163.20 -24.84 79.94
C VAL A 42 -164.35 -23.80 79.73
N ASN A 43 -165.63 -24.24 79.61
CA ASN A 43 -166.90 -23.46 79.47
C ASN A 43 -167.20 -22.77 78.10
N GLY A 44 -168.44 -22.76 77.57
CA GLY A 44 -169.64 -23.59 77.84
C GLY A 44 -170.92 -22.84 78.26
N HIS A 45 -171.98 -22.87 77.43
CA HIS A 45 -173.38 -22.69 77.87
C HIS A 45 -174.45 -23.23 76.89
N ALA A 46 -175.48 -23.82 77.49
CA ALA A 46 -176.82 -24.22 77.03
C ALA A 46 -177.65 -24.47 78.35
N PRO A 47 -178.86 -25.08 78.43
CA PRO A 47 -179.83 -25.46 77.39
C PRO A 47 -181.28 -24.85 77.56
N PRO A 48 -182.39 -25.55 77.93
CA PRO A 48 -183.51 -25.84 77.00
C PRO A 48 -184.96 -25.52 77.51
N ASN A 49 -185.95 -26.18 76.89
CA ASN A 49 -187.31 -26.56 77.38
C ASN A 49 -188.50 -25.65 76.95
N GLY A 50 -189.73 -26.13 76.69
CA GLY A 50 -190.19 -27.50 76.39
C GLY A 50 -191.66 -27.82 76.73
N LYS A 51 -192.52 -28.08 75.71
CA LYS A 51 -193.94 -28.57 75.79
C LYS A 51 -194.92 -27.53 76.45
N GLN A 52 -196.24 -27.70 76.56
CA GLN A 52 -197.20 -28.82 76.32
C GLN A 52 -198.59 -28.27 75.83
N ALA A 53 -199.68 -29.03 75.90
CA ALA A 53 -201.04 -28.67 75.39
C ALA A 53 -202.18 -29.11 76.34
N THR A 54 -203.45 -28.79 75.94
CA THR A 54 -204.81 -29.31 76.34
C THR A 54 -205.79 -28.40 77.12
N THR A 55 -206.92 -28.06 76.46
CA THR A 55 -208.37 -28.03 76.87
C THR A 55 -208.86 -27.43 78.20
N ASP A 56 -209.91 -26.59 78.15
CA ASP A 56 -211.27 -26.88 78.74
C ASP A 56 -212.38 -25.96 78.13
N ASP A 57 -213.67 -26.19 78.48
CA ASP A 57 -214.92 -25.53 77.98
C ASP A 57 -215.16 -24.05 78.40
N GLY A 58 -216.09 -23.28 77.80
CA GLY A 58 -217.10 -23.58 76.73
C GLY A 58 -217.17 -22.51 75.61
N ASP A 59 -218.31 -21.96 75.13
CA ASP A 59 -219.74 -22.06 75.50
C ASP A 59 -220.69 -21.67 74.31
N ASP A 60 -222.00 -21.97 74.46
CA ASP A 60 -223.27 -21.55 73.76
C ASP A 60 -223.34 -20.89 72.34
N VAL A 61 -223.95 -21.66 71.39
CA VAL A 61 -224.84 -21.34 70.20
C VAL A 61 -224.41 -20.29 69.13
N GLU A 62 -224.65 -20.43 67.80
CA GLU A 62 -225.66 -21.18 66.99
C GLU A 62 -225.12 -21.82 65.65
N ASP A 63 -225.95 -22.70 65.07
CA ASP A 63 -226.08 -23.22 63.68
C ASP A 63 -224.91 -23.97 62.95
N PRO A 64 -225.16 -25.16 62.30
CA PRO A 64 -224.07 -26.08 61.93
C PRO A 64 -223.56 -26.04 60.47
N VAL A 65 -224.13 -25.22 59.58
CA VAL A 65 -223.90 -25.36 58.12
C VAL A 65 -222.50 -24.91 57.66
N GLU A 66 -221.90 -23.89 58.28
CA GLU A 66 -220.63 -23.31 57.80
C GLU A 66 -219.39 -24.19 58.03
N ARG A 67 -219.49 -25.24 58.87
CA ARG A 67 -218.31 -25.97 59.35
C ARG A 67 -217.60 -26.77 58.24
N LEU A 68 -218.36 -27.28 57.27
CA LEU A 68 -217.86 -28.14 56.19
C LEU A 68 -217.15 -27.39 55.04
N GLN A 69 -217.40 -26.09 54.85
CA GLN A 69 -216.76 -25.35 53.74
C GLN A 69 -215.29 -25.04 54.02
N ARG A 70 -214.96 -24.68 55.27
CA ARG A 70 -213.60 -24.29 55.69
C ARG A 70 -212.58 -25.44 55.59
N GLU A 71 -213.00 -26.68 55.77
CA GLU A 71 -212.12 -27.85 55.71
C GLU A 71 -211.65 -28.16 54.28
N LEU A 72 -212.53 -28.00 53.28
CA LEU A 72 -212.18 -28.29 51.88
C LEU A 72 -211.18 -27.28 51.31
N GLU A 73 -211.30 -26.01 51.68
CA GLU A 73 -210.43 -24.93 51.20
C GLU A 73 -208.98 -25.13 51.66
N ARG A 74 -208.78 -25.41 52.95
CA ARG A 74 -207.48 -25.72 53.57
C ARG A 74 -206.72 -26.84 52.85
N THR A 75 -207.39 -27.92 52.44
CA THR A 75 -206.72 -29.05 51.77
C THR A 75 -206.15 -28.73 50.39
N LYS A 76 -206.62 -27.64 49.74
CA LYS A 76 -206.04 -27.16 48.47
C LYS A 76 -204.76 -26.37 48.72
N GLU A 77 -204.77 -25.46 49.69
CA GLU A 77 -203.62 -24.65 50.08
C GLU A 77 -202.43 -25.53 50.47
N GLU A 78 -202.66 -26.57 51.27
CA GLU A 78 -201.64 -27.55 51.67
C GLU A 78 -201.04 -28.31 50.46
N LYS A 79 -201.82 -28.54 49.40
CA LYS A 79 -201.37 -29.22 48.17
C LYS A 79 -200.58 -28.30 47.24
N ASP A 80 -201.03 -27.05 47.05
CA ASP A 80 -200.31 -26.07 46.23
C ASP A 80 -199.01 -25.62 46.90
N ALA A 81 -198.97 -25.58 48.24
CA ALA A 81 -197.73 -25.39 48.99
C ALA A 81 -196.70 -26.52 48.72
N LEU A 82 -197.14 -27.79 48.65
CA LEU A 82 -196.26 -28.92 48.30
C LEU A 82 -195.82 -28.88 46.83
N ALA A 83 -196.70 -28.49 45.90
CA ALA A 83 -196.33 -28.30 44.49
C ALA A 83 -195.31 -27.16 44.31
N ALA A 84 -195.45 -26.07 45.06
CA ALA A 84 -194.48 -24.99 45.10
C ALA A 84 -193.13 -25.46 45.68
N GLN A 85 -193.13 -26.26 46.74
CA GLN A 85 -191.91 -26.85 47.31
C GLN A 85 -191.20 -27.77 46.32
N TYR A 86 -191.92 -28.64 45.59
CA TYR A 86 -191.32 -29.54 44.61
C TYR A 86 -190.71 -28.78 43.43
N ASN A 87 -191.41 -27.77 42.90
CA ASN A 87 -190.86 -26.89 41.86
C ASN A 87 -189.68 -26.04 42.35
N ASN A 88 -189.69 -25.59 43.61
CA ASN A 88 -188.57 -24.88 44.21
C ASN A 88 -187.33 -25.79 44.37
N LEU A 89 -187.53 -27.06 44.71
CA LEU A 89 -186.47 -28.06 44.81
C LEU A 89 -185.93 -28.46 43.43
N LEU A 90 -186.79 -28.64 42.43
CA LEU A 90 -186.39 -28.91 41.04
C LEU A 90 -185.65 -27.70 40.42
N GLY A 91 -186.10 -26.48 40.74
CA GLY A 91 -185.39 -25.25 40.44
C GLY A 91 -184.00 -25.25 41.04
N LYS A 92 -183.87 -25.47 42.36
CA LYS A 92 -182.58 -25.61 43.06
C LYS A 92 -181.69 -26.71 42.49
N LEU A 93 -182.24 -27.86 42.10
CA LEU A 93 -181.49 -28.96 41.50
C LEU A 93 -180.98 -28.60 40.09
N THR A 94 -181.81 -27.89 39.32
CA THR A 94 -181.43 -27.37 38.00
C THR A 94 -180.37 -26.29 38.14
N ASP A 95 -180.51 -25.37 39.10
CA ASP A 95 -179.51 -24.35 39.46
C ASP A 95 -178.20 -24.97 39.94
N MET A 96 -178.23 -26.03 40.74
CA MET A 96 -177.03 -26.77 41.11
C MET A 96 -176.41 -27.46 39.90
N ARG A 97 -177.20 -28.09 39.02
CA ARG A 97 -176.69 -28.71 37.78
C ARG A 97 -176.06 -27.67 36.85
N THR A 98 -176.67 -26.51 36.66
CA THR A 98 -176.11 -25.45 35.80
C THR A 98 -174.88 -24.84 36.42
N ARG A 99 -174.91 -24.45 37.71
CA ARG A 99 -173.75 -23.90 38.44
C ARG A 99 -172.58 -24.88 38.52
N LEU A 100 -172.85 -26.17 38.74
CA LEU A 100 -171.82 -27.22 38.77
C LEU A 100 -171.31 -27.55 37.37
N GLY A 101 -172.17 -27.52 36.34
CA GLY A 101 -171.75 -27.64 34.95
C GLY A 101 -170.90 -26.47 34.46
N THR A 102 -171.25 -25.23 34.83
CA THR A 102 -170.41 -24.05 34.56
C THR A 102 -169.13 -24.07 35.37
N LYS A 103 -169.15 -24.54 36.63
CA LYS A 103 -167.93 -24.73 37.41
C LYS A 103 -167.03 -25.79 36.80
N LEU A 104 -167.51 -27.00 36.54
CA LEU A 104 -166.70 -28.05 35.91
C LEU A 104 -166.15 -27.63 34.54
N LYS A 105 -166.88 -26.82 33.76
CA LYS A 105 -166.34 -26.22 32.53
C LYS A 105 -165.29 -25.15 32.82
N GLN A 106 -165.52 -24.26 33.78
CA GLN A 106 -164.56 -23.22 34.18
C GLN A 106 -163.28 -23.83 34.77
N ASP A 107 -163.41 -24.83 35.64
CA ASP A 107 -162.33 -25.58 36.27
C ASP A 107 -161.54 -26.39 35.22
N ALA A 108 -162.21 -26.98 34.23
CA ALA A 108 -161.56 -27.61 33.07
C ALA A 108 -160.82 -26.58 32.19
N GLU A 109 -161.44 -25.45 31.83
CA GLU A 109 -160.75 -24.40 31.09
C GLU A 109 -159.62 -23.75 31.92
N GLU A 110 -159.67 -23.78 33.25
CA GLU A 110 -158.59 -23.30 34.12
C GLU A 110 -157.47 -24.33 34.24
N LEU A 111 -157.78 -25.63 34.22
CA LEU A 111 -156.81 -26.70 34.05
C LEU A 111 -156.13 -26.63 32.67
N ASP A 112 -156.88 -26.48 31.57
CA ASP A 112 -156.33 -26.29 30.23
C ASP A 112 -155.35 -25.11 30.18
N ARG A 113 -155.70 -23.96 30.79
CA ARG A 113 -154.82 -22.78 30.87
C ARG A 113 -153.59 -23.04 31.73
N ARG A 114 -153.72 -23.75 32.87
CA ARG A 114 -152.57 -24.15 33.70
C ARG A 114 -151.67 -25.14 32.98
N GLU A 115 -152.23 -26.10 32.25
CA GLU A 115 -151.49 -27.12 31.53
C GLU A 115 -150.78 -26.53 30.31
N GLN A 116 -151.41 -25.62 29.56
CA GLN A 116 -150.74 -24.82 28.52
C GLN A 116 -149.62 -23.95 29.10
N MET A 117 -149.82 -23.36 30.29
CA MET A 117 -148.78 -22.58 30.97
C MET A 117 -147.63 -23.48 31.47
N ILE A 118 -147.93 -24.68 31.97
CA ILE A 118 -146.92 -25.68 32.36
C ILE A 118 -146.14 -26.14 31.13
N GLN A 119 -146.81 -26.47 30.02
CA GLN A 119 -146.15 -26.84 28.76
C GLN A 119 -145.27 -25.70 28.21
N SER A 120 -145.75 -24.46 28.26
CA SER A 120 -144.94 -23.29 27.90
C SER A 120 -143.73 -23.11 28.82
N LEU A 121 -143.86 -23.45 30.11
CA LEU A 121 -142.76 -23.38 31.07
C LEU A 121 -141.81 -24.58 30.97
N THR A 122 -142.26 -25.79 30.62
CA THR A 122 -141.36 -26.93 30.38
C THR A 122 -140.55 -26.71 29.12
N VAL A 123 -141.16 -26.27 28.01
CA VAL A 123 -140.42 -25.90 26.79
C VAL A 123 -139.42 -24.77 27.08
N GLN A 124 -139.80 -23.73 27.83
CA GLN A 124 -138.84 -22.68 28.22
C GLN A 124 -137.72 -23.19 29.14
N ASN A 125 -137.98 -24.14 30.03
CA ASN A 125 -136.92 -24.75 30.84
C ASN A 125 -136.02 -25.67 30.00
N GLU A 126 -136.59 -26.39 29.02
CA GLU A 126 -135.85 -27.24 28.08
C GLU A 126 -134.93 -26.37 27.19
N ASP A 127 -135.46 -25.31 26.56
CA ASP A 127 -134.69 -24.30 25.81
C ASP A 127 -133.59 -23.65 26.67
N LEU A 128 -133.89 -23.33 27.94
CA LEU A 128 -132.91 -22.79 28.89
C LEU A 128 -131.85 -23.83 29.26
N THR A 129 -132.20 -25.12 29.44
CA THR A 129 -131.20 -26.17 29.69
C THR A 129 -130.30 -26.39 28.48
N VAL A 130 -130.86 -26.45 27.26
CA VAL A 130 -130.08 -26.60 26.02
C VAL A 130 -129.13 -25.42 25.83
N THR A 131 -129.62 -24.18 25.99
CA THR A 131 -128.75 -22.99 25.86
C THR A 131 -127.71 -22.89 26.99
N ILE A 132 -128.02 -23.34 28.21
CA ILE A 132 -127.03 -23.47 29.28
C ILE A 132 -126.01 -24.57 28.98
N GLU A 133 -126.38 -25.64 28.27
CA GLU A 133 -125.47 -26.71 27.87
C GLU A 133 -124.57 -26.28 26.71
N THR A 134 -125.09 -25.65 25.65
CA THR A 134 -124.25 -25.09 24.58
C THR A 134 -123.30 -24.02 25.09
N LEU A 135 -123.76 -23.12 25.98
CA LEU A 135 -122.88 -22.11 26.60
C LEU A 135 -121.80 -22.71 27.51
N LYS A 136 -122.03 -23.90 28.11
CA LYS A 136 -120.97 -24.63 28.83
C LYS A 136 -119.97 -25.26 27.86
N GLU A 137 -120.45 -25.85 26.77
CA GLU A 137 -119.58 -26.44 25.74
C GLU A 137 -118.71 -25.36 25.07
N GLU A 138 -119.29 -24.22 24.69
CA GLU A 138 -118.57 -23.04 24.17
C GLU A 138 -117.57 -22.47 25.19
N LEU A 139 -117.93 -22.41 26.49
CA LEU A 139 -117.01 -21.97 27.54
C LEU A 139 -115.84 -22.96 27.70
N VAL A 140 -116.09 -24.26 27.62
CA VAL A 140 -115.04 -25.29 27.70
C VAL A 140 -114.14 -25.24 26.47
N THR A 141 -114.67 -25.19 25.24
CA THR A 141 -113.85 -25.12 24.02
C THR A 141 -113.03 -23.83 23.96
N SER A 142 -113.62 -22.69 24.33
CA SER A 142 -112.91 -21.41 24.41
C SER A 142 -111.81 -21.42 25.48
N HIS A 143 -112.03 -22.07 26.63
CA HIS A 143 -111.00 -22.24 27.66
C HIS A 143 -109.85 -23.15 27.18
N ASP A 144 -110.19 -24.24 26.51
CA ASP A 144 -109.26 -25.18 25.87
C ASP A 144 -108.39 -24.49 24.80
N GLU A 145 -108.98 -23.59 23.99
CA GLU A 145 -108.28 -22.78 23.00
C GLU A 145 -107.40 -21.68 23.63
N ALA A 146 -107.86 -21.06 24.72
CA ALA A 146 -107.06 -20.14 25.52
C ALA A 146 -105.85 -20.86 26.17
N GLU A 147 -106.02 -22.09 26.66
CA GLU A 147 -104.90 -22.91 27.14
C GLU A 147 -103.92 -23.28 26.03
N ARG A 148 -104.40 -23.70 24.84
CA ARG A 148 -103.53 -24.04 23.69
C ARG A 148 -102.71 -22.83 23.25
N SER A 149 -103.37 -21.70 23.01
CA SER A 149 -102.70 -20.46 22.59
C SER A 149 -101.75 -19.91 23.66
N SER A 150 -102.06 -20.04 24.96
CA SER A 150 -101.09 -19.70 26.02
C SER A 150 -99.85 -20.60 25.98
N LYS A 151 -100.03 -21.92 25.82
CA LYS A 151 -98.92 -22.89 25.73
C LYS A 151 -98.06 -22.65 24.49
N GLU A 152 -98.67 -22.28 23.36
CA GLU A 152 -97.96 -21.87 22.15
C GLU A 152 -97.20 -20.54 22.33
N LEU A 153 -97.80 -19.54 22.96
CA LEU A 153 -97.12 -18.29 23.29
C LEU A 153 -95.92 -18.50 24.23
N ASP A 154 -96.04 -19.39 25.23
CA ASP A 154 -94.94 -19.71 26.15
C ASP A 154 -93.87 -20.59 25.49
N ALA A 155 -94.23 -21.48 24.56
CA ALA A 155 -93.28 -22.17 23.70
C ALA A 155 -92.51 -21.21 22.77
N LEU A 156 -93.19 -20.21 22.21
CA LEU A 156 -92.55 -19.16 21.38
C LEU A 156 -91.67 -18.23 22.23
N ARG A 157 -92.09 -17.84 23.45
CA ARG A 157 -91.28 -17.04 24.39
C ARG A 157 -90.02 -17.78 24.84
N THR A 158 -90.15 -19.05 25.22
CA THR A 158 -89.00 -19.87 25.64
C THR A 158 -88.05 -20.14 24.48
N ARG A 159 -88.57 -20.45 23.29
CA ARG A 159 -87.76 -20.61 22.07
C ARG A 159 -87.02 -19.32 21.70
N THR A 160 -87.70 -18.18 21.63
CA THR A 160 -87.05 -16.90 21.25
C THR A 160 -86.03 -16.43 22.30
N LEU A 161 -86.27 -16.69 23.59
CA LEU A 161 -85.28 -16.47 24.65
C LEU A 161 -84.04 -17.39 24.49
N GLN A 162 -84.26 -18.66 24.16
CA GLN A 162 -83.17 -19.61 23.91
C GLN A 162 -82.36 -19.25 22.65
N GLU A 163 -83.03 -18.90 21.55
CA GLU A 163 -82.39 -18.45 20.30
C GLU A 163 -81.60 -17.15 20.52
N SER A 164 -82.18 -16.17 21.23
CA SER A 164 -81.48 -14.93 21.61
C SER A 164 -80.27 -15.19 22.51
N SER A 165 -80.38 -16.10 23.49
CA SER A 165 -79.26 -16.51 24.35
C SER A 165 -78.16 -17.22 23.56
N GLN A 166 -78.52 -18.13 22.65
CA GLN A 166 -77.58 -18.82 21.79
C GLN A 166 -76.88 -17.85 20.82
N GLU A 167 -77.62 -16.95 20.18
CA GLU A 167 -77.04 -15.89 19.34
C GLU A 167 -76.09 -14.98 20.13
N SER A 168 -76.47 -14.61 21.35
CA SER A 168 -75.59 -13.80 22.22
C SER A 168 -74.29 -14.55 22.53
N LEU A 169 -74.35 -15.82 22.91
CA LEU A 169 -73.18 -16.65 23.19
C LEU A 169 -72.31 -16.90 21.95
N MET A 170 -72.90 -16.97 20.76
CA MET A 170 -72.14 -17.08 19.50
C MET A 170 -71.40 -15.77 19.18
N ARG A 171 -72.09 -14.62 19.23
CA ARG A 171 -71.44 -13.30 19.04
C ARG A 171 -70.37 -13.02 20.10
N GLU A 172 -70.56 -13.50 21.33
CA GLU A 172 -69.58 -13.38 22.42
C GLU A 172 -68.34 -14.30 22.25
N ARG A 173 -68.43 -15.33 21.40
CA ARG A 173 -67.28 -16.16 20.97
C ARG A 173 -66.58 -15.52 19.79
N GLU A 174 -67.32 -15.17 18.74
CA GLU A 174 -66.81 -14.47 17.54
C GLU A 174 -66.06 -13.18 17.92
N LEU A 175 -66.59 -12.42 18.89
CA LEU A 175 -65.94 -11.22 19.43
C LEU A 175 -64.65 -11.51 20.21
N ARG A 176 -64.54 -12.67 20.89
CA ARG A 176 -63.27 -13.08 21.54
C ARG A 176 -62.27 -13.62 20.54
N GLU A 177 -62.70 -14.41 19.58
CA GLU A 177 -61.86 -14.98 18.53
C GLU A 177 -61.24 -13.86 17.69
N THR A 178 -62.04 -12.91 17.22
CA THR A 178 -61.54 -11.72 16.49
C THR A 178 -60.69 -10.78 17.36
N GLN A 179 -60.92 -10.71 18.68
CA GLN A 179 -60.01 -10.00 19.60
C GLN A 179 -58.64 -10.67 19.69
N LEU A 180 -58.60 -12.00 19.86
CA LEU A 180 -57.36 -12.78 19.93
C LEU A 180 -56.59 -12.75 18.61
N GLU A 181 -57.28 -12.80 17.47
CA GLU A 181 -56.68 -12.60 16.15
C GLU A 181 -56.09 -11.20 15.99
N LEU A 182 -56.79 -10.16 16.45
CA LEU A 182 -56.32 -8.77 16.39
C LEU A 182 -55.14 -8.51 17.34
N GLU A 183 -55.11 -9.15 18.51
CA GLU A 183 -53.94 -9.13 19.40
C GLU A 183 -52.75 -9.87 18.80
N ARG A 184 -52.97 -11.05 18.21
CA ARG A 184 -51.93 -11.77 17.46
C ARG A 184 -51.38 -10.92 16.30
N CYS A 185 -52.23 -10.30 15.49
CA CYS A 185 -51.82 -9.42 14.40
C CYS A 185 -51.08 -8.15 14.86
N ARG A 186 -51.26 -7.72 16.12
CA ARG A 186 -50.43 -6.67 16.74
C ARG A 186 -49.06 -7.23 17.13
N MET A 187 -49.01 -8.35 17.85
CA MET A 187 -47.75 -8.98 18.27
C MET A 187 -46.86 -9.32 17.06
N GLU A 188 -47.43 -9.90 15.99
CA GLU A 188 -46.70 -10.19 14.75
C GLU A 188 -46.20 -8.92 14.05
N ARG A 189 -46.98 -7.83 14.05
CA ARG A 189 -46.53 -6.53 13.52
C ARG A 189 -45.36 -5.97 14.33
N ASP A 190 -45.46 -5.97 15.65
CA ASP A 190 -44.45 -5.43 16.55
C ASP A 190 -43.17 -6.31 16.52
N GLU A 191 -43.29 -7.59 16.16
CA GLU A 191 -42.18 -8.48 15.79
C GLU A 191 -41.54 -8.08 14.46
N TRP A 192 -42.33 -7.91 13.39
CA TRP A 192 -41.82 -7.47 12.08
C TRP A 192 -41.18 -6.07 12.13
N GLU A 193 -41.73 -5.14 12.90
CA GLU A 193 -41.13 -3.80 13.08
C GLU A 193 -39.78 -3.90 13.79
N ARG A 194 -39.67 -4.69 14.87
CA ARG A 194 -38.37 -4.93 15.55
C ARG A 194 -37.36 -5.62 14.64
N LEU A 195 -37.78 -6.60 13.84
CA LEU A 195 -36.91 -7.28 12.87
C LEU A 195 -36.44 -6.30 11.79
N ALA A 196 -37.33 -5.48 11.23
CA ALA A 196 -36.98 -4.47 10.23
C ALA A 196 -36.04 -3.39 10.78
N MET A 197 -36.26 -2.93 12.02
CA MET A 197 -35.37 -1.98 12.71
C MET A 197 -33.99 -2.60 13.00
N HIS A 198 -33.93 -3.88 13.39
CA HIS A 198 -32.67 -4.57 13.64
C HIS A 198 -31.88 -4.81 12.34
N GLU A 199 -32.54 -5.31 11.29
CA GLU A 199 -31.95 -5.48 9.96
C GLU A 199 -31.47 -4.15 9.39
N LYS A 200 -32.23 -3.06 9.57
CA LYS A 200 -31.81 -1.71 9.20
C LYS A 200 -30.54 -1.30 9.94
N ALA A 201 -30.47 -1.49 11.25
CA ALA A 201 -29.27 -1.17 12.04
C ALA A 201 -28.06 -1.97 11.56
N LEU A 202 -28.20 -3.29 11.34
CA LEU A 202 -27.14 -4.12 10.76
C LEU A 202 -26.72 -3.66 9.36
N SER A 203 -27.65 -3.17 8.53
CA SER A 203 -27.35 -2.60 7.21
C SER A 203 -26.63 -1.24 7.29
N GLU A 204 -26.89 -0.45 8.32
CA GLU A 204 -26.23 0.82 8.58
C GLU A 204 -24.81 0.59 9.14
N ASP A 205 -24.62 -0.37 10.05
CA ASP A 205 -23.31 -0.82 10.56
C ASP A 205 -22.44 -1.46 9.45
N ALA A 206 -23.04 -2.30 8.59
CA ALA A 206 -22.36 -2.89 7.44
C ALA A 206 -21.99 -1.83 6.38
N ARG A 207 -22.72 -0.71 6.33
CA ARG A 207 -22.42 0.41 5.43
C ARG A 207 -21.32 1.31 5.99
N THR A 208 -21.36 1.67 7.27
CA THR A 208 -20.32 2.51 7.89
C THR A 208 -18.96 1.80 7.83
N THR A 209 -18.90 0.53 8.21
CA THR A 209 -17.67 -0.29 8.10
C THR A 209 -17.18 -0.45 6.65
N ALA A 210 -18.09 -0.57 5.66
CA ALA A 210 -17.70 -0.58 4.25
C ALA A 210 -17.17 0.78 3.76
N ASP A 211 -17.69 1.90 4.27
CA ASP A 211 -17.21 3.25 3.96
C ASP A 211 -15.90 3.59 4.71
N GLU A 212 -15.66 3.02 5.90
CA GLU A 212 -14.38 3.07 6.61
C GLU A 212 -13.29 2.31 5.84
N LEU A 213 -13.53 1.04 5.52
CA LEU A 213 -12.59 0.22 4.74
C LEU A 213 -12.29 0.80 3.34
N ARG A 214 -13.19 1.57 2.74
CA ARG A 214 -12.92 2.35 1.51
C ARG A 214 -11.89 3.44 1.74
N ARG A 215 -12.04 4.23 2.80
CA ARG A 215 -11.10 5.32 3.15
C ARG A 215 -9.73 4.78 3.53
N ASP A 216 -9.68 3.71 4.31
CA ASP A 216 -8.41 3.05 4.68
C ASP A 216 -7.67 2.54 3.44
N LEU A 217 -8.40 1.96 2.48
CA LEU A 217 -7.85 1.48 1.21
C LEU A 217 -7.40 2.64 0.30
N GLU A 218 -8.08 3.77 0.32
CA GLU A 218 -7.68 5.00 -0.36
C GLU A 218 -6.39 5.60 0.25
N LEU A 219 -6.31 5.71 1.59
CA LEU A 219 -5.09 6.13 2.29
C LEU A 219 -3.91 5.18 2.00
N GLU A 220 -4.14 3.86 2.06
CA GLU A 220 -3.15 2.83 1.72
C GLU A 220 -2.71 2.86 0.24
N ARG A 221 -3.52 3.41 -0.66
CA ARG A 221 -3.11 3.69 -2.06
C ARG A 221 -2.23 4.93 -2.14
N GLU A 222 -2.63 6.03 -1.52
CA GLU A 222 -1.82 7.26 -1.54
C GLU A 222 -0.45 7.05 -0.88
N VAL A 223 -0.36 6.27 0.20
CA VAL A 223 0.92 5.92 0.83
C VAL A 223 1.80 5.14 -0.14
N LYS A 224 1.26 4.12 -0.82
CA LYS A 224 2.02 3.34 -1.81
C LYS A 224 2.43 4.16 -3.03
N GLU A 225 1.62 5.14 -3.45
CA GLU A 225 1.98 6.07 -4.53
C GLU A 225 3.12 7.02 -4.11
N ARG A 226 3.08 7.54 -2.87
CA ARG A 226 4.16 8.34 -2.28
C ARG A 226 5.46 7.54 -2.16
N ASP A 227 5.39 6.32 -1.63
CA ASP A 227 6.55 5.42 -1.49
C ASP A 227 7.13 5.02 -2.84
N ALA A 228 6.29 4.76 -3.86
CA ALA A 228 6.74 4.51 -5.22
C ALA A 228 7.42 5.74 -5.84
N GLY A 229 6.87 6.94 -5.63
CA GLY A 229 7.49 8.20 -6.05
C GLY A 229 8.85 8.44 -5.39
N LEU A 230 8.99 8.16 -4.09
CA LEU A 230 10.26 8.20 -3.37
C LEU A 230 11.26 7.17 -3.90
N LEU A 231 10.81 5.94 -4.18
CA LEU A 231 11.65 4.88 -4.75
C LEU A 231 12.21 5.30 -6.13
N VAL A 232 11.38 5.86 -7.01
CA VAL A 232 11.81 6.37 -8.32
C VAL A 232 12.80 7.54 -8.16
N ALA A 233 12.55 8.46 -7.22
CA ALA A 233 13.46 9.58 -6.96
C ALA A 233 14.82 9.13 -6.37
N GLU A 234 14.88 8.05 -5.58
CA GLU A 234 16.15 7.45 -5.16
C GLU A 234 16.82 6.68 -6.30
N GLN A 235 16.06 5.98 -7.16
CA GLN A 235 16.60 5.33 -8.36
C GLN A 235 17.28 6.35 -9.28
N GLU A 236 16.61 7.45 -9.63
CA GLU A 236 17.19 8.55 -10.43
C GLU A 236 18.49 9.10 -9.82
N LYS A 237 18.54 9.29 -8.49
CA LYS A 237 19.78 9.71 -7.79
C LYS A 237 20.89 8.67 -7.92
N THR A 238 20.58 7.38 -7.80
CA THR A 238 21.58 6.31 -7.96
C THR A 238 22.07 6.17 -9.40
N GLU A 239 21.20 6.32 -10.40
CA GLU A 239 21.56 6.30 -11.82
C GLU A 239 22.43 7.52 -12.19
N ASN A 240 22.07 8.71 -11.71
CA ASN A 240 22.86 9.93 -11.87
C ASN A 240 24.25 9.79 -11.21
N LEU A 241 24.32 9.31 -9.96
CA LEU A 241 25.58 9.04 -9.28
C LEU A 241 26.42 7.98 -10.02
N GLN A 242 25.79 6.93 -10.55
CA GLN A 242 26.46 5.92 -11.37
C GLN A 242 27.02 6.53 -12.67
N SER A 243 26.28 7.39 -13.36
CA SER A 243 26.75 8.10 -14.55
C SER A 243 27.95 8.99 -14.22
N VAL A 244 27.86 9.82 -13.17
CA VAL A 244 28.95 10.71 -12.74
C VAL A 244 30.20 9.92 -12.33
N LEU A 245 30.04 8.76 -11.68
CA LEU A 245 31.15 7.87 -11.35
C LEU A 245 31.75 7.21 -12.60
N GLN A 246 30.93 6.83 -13.59
CA GLN A 246 31.39 6.28 -14.86
C GLN A 246 32.14 7.33 -15.70
N ASP A 247 31.64 8.57 -15.75
CA ASP A 247 32.30 9.70 -16.43
C ASP A 247 33.63 10.07 -15.73
N PHE A 248 33.66 10.08 -14.39
CA PHE A 248 34.89 10.29 -13.63
C PHE A 248 35.91 9.17 -13.85
N GLN A 249 35.46 7.91 -13.89
CA GLN A 249 36.32 6.77 -14.24
C GLN A 249 36.86 6.89 -15.67
N ALA A 250 36.01 7.20 -16.65
CA ALA A 250 36.42 7.37 -18.05
C ALA A 250 37.42 8.53 -18.22
N ALA A 251 37.21 9.65 -17.51
CA ALA A 251 38.13 10.79 -17.48
C ALA A 251 39.47 10.41 -16.84
N LYS A 252 39.47 9.67 -15.72
CA LYS A 252 40.71 9.20 -15.07
C LYS A 252 41.44 8.15 -15.87
N ASP A 253 40.73 7.25 -16.56
CA ASP A 253 41.31 6.32 -17.52
C ASP A 253 41.97 7.06 -18.70
N HIS A 254 41.37 8.15 -19.18
CA HIS A 254 41.95 8.99 -20.21
C HIS A 254 43.22 9.71 -19.72
N GLU A 255 43.17 10.34 -18.55
CA GLU A 255 44.29 11.00 -17.89
C GLU A 255 45.47 10.05 -17.65
N LEU A 256 45.19 8.84 -17.14
CA LEU A 256 46.20 7.78 -16.96
C LEU A 256 46.80 7.33 -18.29
N ARG A 257 45.98 7.08 -19.32
CA ARG A 257 46.45 6.69 -20.66
C ARG A 257 47.26 7.81 -21.34
N GLN A 258 46.97 9.08 -21.06
CA GLN A 258 47.77 10.20 -21.54
C GLN A 258 49.11 10.28 -20.79
N ALA A 259 49.10 10.25 -19.46
CA ALA A 259 50.32 10.25 -18.66
C ALA A 259 51.26 9.08 -19.01
N VAL A 260 50.71 7.88 -19.26
CA VAL A 260 51.48 6.73 -19.75
C VAL A 260 52.14 7.03 -21.11
N LYS A 261 51.41 7.57 -22.09
CA LYS A 261 51.98 7.97 -23.39
C LYS A 261 53.05 9.05 -23.26
N ASP A 262 52.85 10.01 -22.37
CA ASP A 262 53.81 11.10 -22.16
C ASP A 262 55.09 10.57 -21.51
N TYR A 263 55.01 9.61 -20.58
CA TYR A 263 56.16 8.91 -20.02
C TYR A 263 56.82 7.94 -21.02
N GLU A 264 56.05 7.25 -21.87
CA GLU A 264 56.58 6.42 -22.97
C GLU A 264 57.34 7.28 -23.98
N GLY A 265 56.83 8.46 -24.33
CA GLY A 265 57.48 9.45 -25.19
C GLY A 265 58.78 9.99 -24.58
N GLN A 266 58.76 10.35 -23.29
CA GLN A 266 59.96 10.75 -22.55
C GLN A 266 61.00 9.61 -22.51
N LEU A 267 60.58 8.38 -22.24
CA LEU A 267 61.45 7.20 -22.21
C LEU A 267 62.07 6.93 -23.59
N GLN A 268 61.31 7.07 -24.67
CA GLN A 268 61.81 6.98 -26.05
C GLN A 268 62.82 8.09 -26.35
N GLN A 269 62.54 9.34 -25.98
CA GLN A 269 63.45 10.48 -26.18
C GLN A 269 64.77 10.33 -25.39
N VAL A 270 64.69 9.87 -24.13
CA VAL A 270 65.87 9.55 -23.30
C VAL A 270 66.64 8.36 -23.90
N THR A 271 65.96 7.35 -24.42
CA THR A 271 66.61 6.19 -25.07
C THR A 271 67.31 6.58 -26.37
N LEU A 272 66.69 7.43 -27.19
CA LEU A 272 67.28 7.94 -28.44
C LEU A 272 68.48 8.84 -28.17
N SER A 273 68.36 9.81 -27.27
CA SER A 273 69.50 10.67 -26.89
C SER A 273 70.64 9.87 -26.24
N LEU A 274 70.35 8.87 -25.41
CA LEU A 274 71.34 7.94 -24.88
C LEU A 274 72.02 7.11 -25.98
N ALA A 275 71.28 6.69 -27.02
CA ALA A 275 71.86 6.03 -28.19
C ALA A 275 72.75 6.97 -29.02
N GLU A 276 72.34 8.24 -29.21
CA GLU A 276 73.19 9.27 -29.84
C GLU A 276 74.47 9.53 -29.03
N TYR A 277 74.38 9.68 -27.70
CA TYR A 277 75.55 9.90 -26.85
C TYR A 277 76.50 8.70 -26.88
N LYS A 278 75.99 7.47 -26.90
CA LYS A 278 76.81 6.26 -27.13
C LYS A 278 77.45 6.27 -28.52
N HIS A 279 76.71 6.61 -29.58
CA HIS A 279 77.28 6.69 -30.92
C HIS A 279 78.37 7.78 -31.04
N ARG A 280 78.15 8.95 -30.41
CA ARG A 280 79.15 10.03 -30.30
C ARG A 280 80.39 9.58 -29.53
N ALA A 281 80.22 8.87 -28.41
CA ALA A 281 81.31 8.30 -27.62
C ALA A 281 82.13 7.30 -28.44
N ASN A 282 81.51 6.25 -28.98
CA ASN A 282 82.18 5.26 -29.84
C ASN A 282 82.89 5.93 -31.04
N THR A 283 82.32 6.98 -31.63
CA THR A 283 82.93 7.73 -32.74
C THR A 283 84.15 8.56 -32.29
N ALA A 284 84.15 9.06 -31.05
CA ALA A 284 85.30 9.73 -30.46
C ALA A 284 86.40 8.74 -30.06
N GLU A 285 86.03 7.57 -29.53
CA GLU A 285 86.92 6.46 -29.20
C GLU A 285 87.63 5.93 -30.45
N LEU A 286 86.90 5.63 -31.54
CA LEU A 286 87.50 5.22 -32.82
C LEU A 286 88.47 6.27 -33.40
N LYS A 287 88.15 7.57 -33.27
CA LYS A 287 89.06 8.66 -33.68
C LYS A 287 90.29 8.77 -32.77
N LEU A 288 90.15 8.45 -31.49
CA LEU A 288 91.25 8.40 -30.54
C LEU A 288 92.17 7.20 -30.84
N GLU A 289 91.62 6.03 -31.16
CA GLU A 289 92.38 4.85 -31.61
C GLU A 289 93.10 5.12 -32.94
N GLU A 290 92.43 5.74 -33.92
CA GLU A 290 93.06 6.16 -35.18
C GLU A 290 94.19 7.18 -34.93
N SER A 291 93.95 8.17 -34.06
CA SER A 291 94.95 9.16 -33.68
C SER A 291 96.16 8.50 -32.99
N GLN A 292 95.95 7.58 -32.05
CA GLN A 292 97.01 6.80 -31.42
C GLN A 292 97.78 5.95 -32.44
N SER A 293 97.08 5.29 -33.37
CA SER A 293 97.69 4.53 -34.47
C SER A 293 98.53 5.41 -35.40
N ASN A 294 98.12 6.66 -35.62
CA ASN A 294 98.87 7.62 -36.42
C ASN A 294 100.04 8.24 -35.64
N ILE A 295 99.93 8.38 -34.33
CA ILE A 295 101.04 8.76 -33.44
C ILE A 295 102.12 7.67 -33.41
N THR A 296 101.77 6.38 -33.28
CA THR A 296 102.77 5.30 -33.31
C THR A 296 103.48 5.21 -34.67
N LYS A 297 102.75 5.28 -35.79
CA LYS A 297 103.34 5.39 -37.14
C LYS A 297 104.27 6.60 -37.27
N THR A 298 103.90 7.75 -36.69
CA THR A 298 104.73 8.96 -36.71
C THR A 298 106.00 8.78 -35.88
N GLN A 299 105.92 8.12 -34.71
CA GLN A 299 107.09 7.77 -33.90
C GLN A 299 108.02 6.77 -34.61
N GLU A 300 107.47 5.78 -35.31
CA GLU A 300 108.23 4.85 -36.15
C GLU A 300 108.94 5.58 -37.30
N LEU A 301 108.23 6.46 -38.02
CA LEU A 301 108.81 7.28 -39.09
C LEU A 301 109.86 8.26 -38.57
N GLU A 302 109.63 8.90 -37.42
CA GLU A 302 110.63 9.71 -36.72
C GLU A 302 111.89 8.91 -36.40
N ASN A 303 111.75 7.67 -35.93
CA ASN A 303 112.88 6.81 -35.58
C ASN A 303 113.64 6.37 -36.83
N GLN A 304 112.93 6.01 -37.92
CA GLN A 304 113.54 5.80 -39.23
C GLN A 304 114.26 7.06 -39.73
N ILE A 305 113.70 8.26 -39.54
CA ILE A 305 114.34 9.53 -39.91
C ILE A 305 115.59 9.78 -39.04
N LYS A 306 115.58 9.45 -37.76
CA LYS A 306 116.77 9.54 -36.86
C LYS A 306 117.86 8.56 -37.32
N GLU A 307 117.51 7.32 -37.66
CA GLU A 307 118.43 6.32 -38.21
C GLU A 307 119.00 6.72 -39.58
N LYS A 308 118.17 7.22 -40.50
CA LYS A 308 118.60 7.69 -41.81
C LYS A 308 119.48 8.94 -41.69
N ASN A 309 119.20 9.85 -40.76
CA ASN A 309 120.09 10.97 -40.45
C ASN A 309 121.42 10.51 -39.83
N LEU A 310 121.43 9.49 -38.96
CA LEU A 310 122.65 8.88 -38.45
C LEU A 310 123.47 8.23 -39.58
N LEU A 311 122.81 7.55 -40.52
CA LEU A 311 123.45 6.98 -41.72
C LEU A 311 124.00 8.07 -42.65
N ILE A 312 123.25 9.16 -42.88
CA ILE A 312 123.74 10.33 -43.63
C ILE A 312 124.94 10.98 -42.91
N GLY A 313 124.94 11.02 -41.58
CA GLY A 313 126.08 11.47 -40.77
C GLY A 313 127.32 10.60 -40.99
N LYS A 314 127.16 9.27 -40.96
CA LYS A 314 128.24 8.30 -41.27
C LYS A 314 128.76 8.48 -42.69
N LEU A 315 127.89 8.47 -43.70
CA LEU A 315 128.25 8.64 -45.12
C LEU A 315 128.91 10.01 -45.39
N ARG A 316 128.50 11.08 -44.71
CA ARG A 316 129.17 12.39 -44.77
C ARG A 316 130.56 12.34 -44.14
N HIS A 317 130.74 11.67 -43.02
CA HIS A 317 132.05 11.50 -42.39
C HIS A 317 132.99 10.64 -43.26
N GLU A 318 132.49 9.54 -43.82
CA GLU A 318 133.19 8.72 -44.81
C GLU A 318 133.58 9.55 -46.06
N THR A 319 132.68 10.41 -46.55
CA THR A 319 132.97 11.34 -47.67
C THR A 319 134.08 12.32 -47.30
N VAL A 320 134.11 12.84 -46.06
CA VAL A 320 135.20 13.69 -45.57
C VAL A 320 136.52 12.92 -45.50
N ILE A 321 136.53 11.70 -44.95
CA ILE A 321 137.72 10.82 -44.89
C ILE A 321 138.25 10.51 -46.30
N ILE A 322 137.36 10.21 -47.25
CA ILE A 322 137.72 9.98 -48.66
C ILE A 322 138.31 11.27 -49.28
N ASN A 323 137.81 12.44 -48.91
CA ASN A 323 138.35 13.72 -49.37
C ASN A 323 139.73 14.03 -48.72
N GLU A 324 139.95 13.67 -47.46
CA GLU A 324 141.29 13.72 -46.84
C GLU A 324 142.26 12.75 -47.53
N HIS A 325 141.84 11.52 -47.84
CA HIS A 325 142.62 10.56 -48.62
C HIS A 325 142.97 11.10 -50.02
N LEU A 326 142.02 11.77 -50.69
CA LEU A 326 142.23 12.45 -51.98
C LEU A 326 143.26 13.59 -51.86
N VAL A 327 143.12 14.45 -50.85
CA VAL A 327 144.02 15.59 -50.61
C VAL A 327 145.44 15.11 -50.26
N GLU A 328 145.59 14.07 -49.45
CA GLU A 328 146.89 13.46 -49.15
C GLU A 328 147.50 12.75 -50.37
N ALA A 329 146.70 12.09 -51.20
CA ALA A 329 147.18 11.52 -52.46
C ALA A 329 147.68 12.60 -53.45
N LEU A 330 146.94 13.70 -53.60
CA LEU A 330 147.35 14.86 -54.41
C LEU A 330 148.59 15.56 -53.84
N ARG A 331 148.69 15.66 -52.51
CA ARG A 331 149.87 16.19 -51.79
C ARG A 331 151.11 15.34 -52.02
N ARG A 332 150.99 14.01 -52.03
CA ARG A 332 152.07 13.07 -52.38
C ARG A 332 152.52 13.22 -53.83
N LEU A 333 151.56 13.23 -54.77
CA LEU A 333 151.83 13.39 -56.21
C LEU A 333 152.64 14.67 -56.50
N ARG A 334 152.32 15.77 -55.80
CA ARG A 334 152.99 17.06 -55.96
C ARG A 334 154.42 17.11 -55.39
N LYS A 335 154.89 16.06 -54.70
CA LYS A 335 156.21 16.00 -54.05
C LYS A 335 157.28 15.27 -54.88
N SER A 336 156.90 14.49 -55.90
CA SER A 336 157.78 13.52 -56.58
C SER A 336 158.21 13.90 -58.01
N SER A 337 158.15 15.17 -58.40
CA SER A 337 158.15 15.58 -59.82
C SER A 337 159.37 16.39 -60.31
N SER A 338 160.37 16.71 -59.47
CA SER A 338 161.20 17.92 -59.67
C SER A 338 162.72 17.78 -59.81
N GLU A 339 163.36 16.61 -59.66
CA GLU A 339 164.82 16.56 -59.39
C GLU A 339 165.77 15.97 -60.47
N THR A 340 165.32 15.22 -61.48
CA THR A 340 166.27 14.43 -62.32
C THR A 340 166.02 14.44 -63.84
N ASN A 341 166.36 15.54 -64.54
CA ASN A 341 166.54 15.56 -66.00
C ASN A 341 167.57 16.61 -66.44
N VAL A 342 168.60 16.20 -67.22
CA VAL A 342 169.62 17.08 -67.83
C VAL A 342 169.83 16.63 -69.29
N ASP A 343 169.98 17.57 -70.24
CA ASP A 343 169.98 17.23 -71.67
C ASP A 343 171.27 16.51 -72.13
N ARG A 344 171.08 15.23 -72.47
CA ARG A 344 172.10 14.30 -72.97
C ARG A 344 172.76 14.75 -74.29
N ARG A 345 172.09 15.55 -75.13
CA ARG A 345 172.64 16.02 -76.41
C ARG A 345 173.75 17.06 -76.22
N LEU A 346 173.58 17.98 -75.27
CA LEU A 346 174.53 19.06 -75.00
C LEU A 346 175.89 18.50 -74.56
N VAL A 347 175.88 17.60 -73.57
CA VAL A 347 177.07 16.93 -73.03
C VAL A 347 177.85 16.18 -74.12
N THR A 348 177.14 15.46 -75.00
CA THR A 348 177.74 14.60 -76.02
C THR A 348 178.56 15.39 -77.05
N ASN A 349 178.05 16.55 -77.50
CA ASN A 349 178.76 17.39 -78.48
C ASN A 349 180.04 18.01 -77.91
N VAL A 350 180.01 18.54 -76.68
CA VAL A 350 181.19 19.17 -76.06
C VAL A 350 182.33 18.15 -75.88
N LEU A 351 182.00 16.90 -75.51
CA LEU A 351 182.96 15.82 -75.36
C LEU A 351 183.62 15.41 -76.70
N LEU A 352 182.86 15.37 -77.78
CA LEU A 352 183.38 15.04 -79.13
C LEU A 352 184.29 16.16 -79.68
N SER A 353 183.89 17.43 -79.53
CA SER A 353 184.73 18.58 -79.92
C SER A 353 186.02 18.65 -79.10
N PHE A 354 185.97 18.34 -77.81
CA PHE A 354 187.16 18.23 -76.97
C PHE A 354 188.13 17.17 -77.50
N LEU A 355 187.66 15.97 -77.87
CA LEU A 355 188.55 14.90 -78.33
C LEU A 355 189.30 15.25 -79.62
N ASN A 356 188.59 15.76 -80.63
CA ASN A 356 189.15 16.03 -81.97
C ASN A 356 190.03 17.28 -82.07
N THR A 357 190.07 18.14 -81.04
CA THR A 357 190.87 19.38 -81.07
C THR A 357 192.36 19.09 -80.79
N PRO A 358 193.32 19.51 -81.65
CA PRO A 358 194.72 19.13 -81.53
C PRO A 358 195.41 19.64 -80.25
N ARG A 359 196.40 18.89 -79.77
CA ARG A 359 196.97 18.96 -78.39
C ARG A 359 197.76 20.23 -78.01
N GLY A 360 197.66 21.31 -78.79
CA GLY A 360 198.30 22.60 -78.51
C GLY A 360 197.36 23.81 -78.43
N ASP A 361 196.05 23.63 -78.68
CA ASP A 361 195.08 24.74 -78.71
C ASP A 361 194.51 25.04 -77.31
N THR A 362 194.61 26.31 -76.87
CA THR A 362 194.05 26.84 -75.62
C THR A 362 192.54 26.62 -75.49
N LYS A 363 191.78 26.59 -76.59
CA LYS A 363 190.32 26.33 -76.59
C LYS A 363 189.96 25.00 -75.95
N ARG A 364 190.89 24.04 -75.91
CA ARG A 364 190.68 22.73 -75.30
C ARG A 364 190.45 22.81 -73.78
N PHE A 365 191.00 23.82 -73.10
CA PHE A 365 190.74 24.09 -71.67
C PHE A 365 189.35 24.69 -71.43
N GLU A 366 188.91 25.63 -72.29
CA GLU A 366 187.60 26.26 -72.16
C GLU A 366 186.47 25.24 -72.30
N MET A 367 186.55 24.33 -73.29
CA MET A 367 185.59 23.24 -73.46
C MET A 367 185.49 22.34 -72.22
N LEU A 368 186.62 22.03 -71.57
CA LEU A 368 186.66 21.17 -70.40
C LEU A 368 186.07 21.85 -69.15
N ASN A 369 186.32 23.16 -68.98
CA ASN A 369 185.74 23.96 -67.91
C ASN A 369 184.21 24.12 -68.06
N LEU A 370 183.73 24.24 -69.31
CA LEU A 370 182.29 24.28 -69.63
C LEU A 370 181.63 22.91 -69.36
N LEU A 371 182.32 21.81 -69.67
CA LEU A 371 181.92 20.44 -69.32
C LEU A 371 181.77 20.24 -67.80
N ALA A 372 182.74 20.73 -67.03
CA ALA A 372 182.75 20.66 -65.56
C ALA A 372 181.57 21.42 -64.93
N SER A 373 181.15 22.54 -65.54
CA SER A 373 179.96 23.30 -65.11
C SER A 373 178.67 22.53 -65.38
N VAL A 374 178.49 22.01 -66.60
CA VAL A 374 177.25 21.33 -67.03
C VAL A 374 177.00 20.00 -66.31
N LEU A 375 178.05 19.27 -65.91
CA LEU A 375 177.91 18.06 -65.08
C LEU A 375 178.01 18.32 -63.57
N GLY A 376 178.20 19.57 -63.12
CA GLY A 376 178.33 19.90 -61.71
C GLY A 376 179.52 19.23 -61.01
N TRP A 377 180.65 19.06 -61.71
CA TRP A 377 181.83 18.40 -61.17
C TRP A 377 182.30 19.06 -59.86
N THR A 378 182.65 18.24 -58.90
CA THR A 378 183.24 18.67 -57.62
C THR A 378 184.69 19.11 -57.82
N ASP A 379 185.22 19.93 -56.92
CA ASP A 379 186.52 20.58 -57.16
C ASP A 379 187.71 19.58 -57.17
N GLN A 380 187.59 18.42 -56.51
CA GLN A 380 188.56 17.33 -56.61
C GLN A 380 188.60 16.69 -58.01
N GLU A 381 187.49 16.73 -58.76
CA GLU A 381 187.40 16.21 -60.12
C GLU A 381 187.99 17.22 -61.12
N LYS A 382 187.79 18.53 -60.87
CA LYS A 382 188.42 19.62 -61.64
C LYS A 382 189.95 19.63 -61.50
N GLU A 383 190.46 19.33 -60.30
CA GLU A 383 191.90 19.20 -60.04
C GLU A 383 192.51 18.01 -60.80
N LYS A 384 191.88 16.83 -60.76
CA LYS A 384 192.30 15.66 -61.56
C LYS A 384 192.19 15.87 -63.07
N ALA A 385 191.26 16.71 -63.52
CA ALA A 385 191.15 17.15 -64.91
C ALA A 385 192.21 18.20 -65.32
N GLY A 386 193.04 18.67 -64.38
CA GLY A 386 194.15 19.59 -64.63
C GLY A 386 193.75 21.06 -64.84
N ILE A 387 192.51 21.45 -64.52
CA ILE A 387 191.96 22.78 -64.85
C ILE A 387 192.55 23.90 -63.96
N GLN A 388 192.69 23.66 -62.65
CA GLN A 388 193.12 24.66 -61.67
C GLN A 388 194.00 24.06 -60.57
N LYS A 389 194.78 24.91 -59.89
CA LYS A 389 195.77 24.53 -58.88
C LYS A 389 195.58 25.34 -57.59
N ALA A 390 195.19 24.64 -56.52
CA ALA A 390 195.27 25.01 -55.10
C ALA A 390 194.83 26.44 -54.66
N GLY A 391 193.68 26.53 -53.96
CA GLY A 391 193.50 27.56 -52.93
C GLY A 391 192.06 28.00 -52.59
N GLY A 392 191.60 27.67 -51.39
CA GLY A 392 190.60 28.46 -50.63
C GLY A 392 189.12 28.23 -50.96
N GLY A 393 188.40 27.54 -50.06
CA GLY A 393 186.94 27.50 -50.04
C GLY A 393 186.37 28.13 -48.75
N SER A 394 185.17 28.70 -48.84
CA SER A 394 184.32 29.13 -47.71
C SER A 394 182.87 29.22 -48.24
N ILE A 395 181.82 28.52 -47.78
CA ILE A 395 181.30 28.13 -46.45
C ILE A 395 180.15 29.06 -45.98
N THR A 396 179.08 28.43 -45.45
CA THR A 396 177.85 28.97 -44.82
C THR A 396 176.86 29.75 -45.72
N SER A 397 175.52 29.61 -45.65
CA SER A 397 174.53 29.21 -44.60
C SER A 397 174.07 30.41 -43.71
N PRO A 398 173.05 30.32 -42.83
CA PRO A 398 171.62 30.20 -43.19
C PRO A 398 170.64 31.08 -42.36
N SER A 399 169.34 30.90 -42.62
CA SER A 399 168.23 30.86 -41.62
C SER A 399 167.63 32.15 -41.04
N THR A 400 166.44 31.98 -40.43
CA THR A 400 165.59 32.96 -39.69
C THR A 400 164.94 34.08 -40.51
N GLY A 401 163.78 34.65 -40.14
CA GLY A 401 162.82 34.23 -39.11
C GLY A 401 162.07 35.42 -38.45
N PHE A 402 160.76 35.24 -38.15
CA PHE A 402 159.85 36.24 -37.53
C PHE A 402 159.62 37.52 -38.39
N TRP A 403 158.59 38.37 -38.23
CA TRP A 403 157.49 38.56 -37.24
C TRP A 403 156.15 38.79 -37.99
N GLY A 404 154.93 38.77 -37.42
CA GLY A 404 154.48 38.35 -36.09
C GLY A 404 153.41 39.28 -35.44
N ARG A 405 152.37 38.69 -34.79
CA ARG A 405 151.45 39.28 -33.75
C ARG A 405 150.41 40.31 -34.28
N SER A 406 149.27 40.63 -33.64
CA SER A 406 148.51 40.20 -32.42
C SER A 406 147.01 40.52 -32.69
N LEU A 407 145.97 39.74 -32.39
CA LEU A 407 145.33 39.38 -31.08
C LEU A 407 145.07 40.59 -30.15
N SER A 408 143.95 40.68 -29.40
CA SER A 408 142.83 39.73 -29.12
C SER A 408 141.47 40.48 -29.20
N SER A 409 140.27 39.97 -28.87
CA SER A 409 139.77 38.77 -28.17
C SER A 409 138.32 38.47 -28.64
N GLY A 410 137.54 37.47 -28.17
CA GLY A 410 137.75 36.48 -27.10
C GLY A 410 136.90 35.20 -27.30
N SER A 411 136.77 34.38 -26.24
CA SER A 411 136.53 32.92 -26.34
C SER A 411 135.13 32.41 -26.74
N PRO A 412 135.04 31.31 -27.51
CA PRO A 412 134.02 30.25 -27.39
C PRO A 412 134.56 29.12 -26.44
N ALA A 413 133.85 28.09 -25.99
CA ALA A 413 132.48 27.51 -26.13
C ALA A 413 132.18 26.72 -24.80
N PRO A 414 131.17 25.83 -24.66
CA PRO A 414 129.97 25.51 -25.48
C PRO A 414 128.66 25.68 -24.61
N ALA A 415 127.44 25.19 -24.90
CA ALA A 415 126.92 24.24 -25.90
C ALA A 415 125.38 24.38 -26.11
N ILE A 416 124.84 23.66 -27.11
CA ILE A 416 123.46 23.09 -27.21
C ILE A 416 122.28 24.01 -27.63
N ARG A 417 121.65 23.60 -28.76
CA ARG A 417 120.27 23.85 -29.29
C ARG A 417 119.88 25.23 -29.88
N SER A 418 119.80 25.23 -31.22
CA SER A 418 118.88 26.01 -32.09
C SER A 418 117.43 25.47 -32.01
N PRO A 419 116.43 25.99 -32.77
CA PRO A 419 116.37 27.15 -33.70
C PRO A 419 115.32 28.22 -33.22
N GLU A 420 115.08 29.42 -33.78
CA GLU A 420 114.98 29.93 -35.17
C GLU A 420 113.69 29.45 -35.91
N VAL A 421 112.76 30.27 -36.46
CA VAL A 421 112.45 31.72 -36.32
C VAL A 421 111.02 32.02 -36.84
N ASP A 422 110.51 33.23 -36.57
CA ASP A 422 109.42 33.96 -37.26
C ASP A 422 107.94 33.49 -37.31
N LYS A 423 107.10 34.42 -36.80
CA LYS A 423 105.90 35.06 -37.41
C LYS A 423 104.47 34.57 -37.11
N SER A 424 103.64 35.61 -36.90
CA SER A 424 102.15 35.71 -36.90
C SER A 424 101.33 34.78 -36.00
N ASP A 425 100.63 35.35 -35.01
CA ASP A 425 99.14 35.33 -35.04
C ASP A 425 98.44 36.33 -34.06
N GLU A 426 97.59 37.17 -34.66
CA GLU A 426 96.19 37.54 -34.34
C GLU A 426 95.60 37.63 -32.90
N THR A 427 96.38 37.59 -31.82
CA THR A 427 95.86 37.48 -30.43
C THR A 427 95.03 38.66 -29.86
N GLU A 428 94.82 39.77 -30.59
CA GLU A 428 94.07 40.96 -30.11
C GLU A 428 92.66 41.15 -30.72
N SER A 429 92.25 40.33 -31.70
CA SER A 429 90.99 40.56 -32.44
C SER A 429 89.75 40.00 -31.72
N PHE A 430 89.81 38.74 -31.28
CA PHE A 430 88.61 37.99 -30.85
C PHE A 430 88.03 38.44 -29.50
N SER A 431 88.89 38.90 -28.57
CA SER A 431 88.47 39.34 -27.23
C SER A 431 87.59 40.60 -27.27
N ARG A 432 87.80 41.47 -28.26
CA ARG A 432 87.03 42.71 -28.43
C ARG A 432 85.60 42.44 -28.86
N LEU A 433 85.42 41.56 -29.86
CA LEU A 433 84.11 41.11 -30.34
C LEU A 433 83.30 40.39 -29.24
N TRP A 434 83.98 39.61 -28.38
CA TRP A 434 83.30 38.90 -27.28
C TRP A 434 82.79 39.86 -26.19
N VAL A 435 83.53 40.94 -25.91
CA VAL A 435 83.09 42.02 -24.99
C VAL A 435 81.94 42.83 -25.58
N GLU A 436 81.97 43.12 -26.90
CA GLU A 436 80.90 43.86 -27.58
C GLU A 436 79.58 43.06 -27.64
N PHE A 437 79.65 41.75 -27.84
CA PHE A 437 78.50 40.84 -27.77
C PHE A 437 77.85 40.84 -26.37
N LEU A 438 78.63 40.66 -25.31
CA LEU A 438 78.12 40.65 -23.94
C LEU A 438 77.47 41.98 -23.53
N LEU A 439 77.98 43.11 -24.04
CA LEU A 439 77.40 44.44 -23.81
C LEU A 439 76.12 44.71 -24.62
N THR A 440 75.95 44.08 -25.79
CA THR A 440 74.72 44.23 -26.59
C THR A 440 73.60 43.31 -26.13
N GLU A 441 73.88 42.07 -25.76
CA GLU A 441 72.84 41.13 -25.30
C GLU A 441 72.30 41.51 -23.90
N ALA A 442 73.17 41.95 -22.97
CA ALA A 442 72.76 42.39 -21.64
C ALA A 442 71.88 43.66 -21.63
N ALA A 443 71.89 44.44 -22.71
CA ALA A 443 71.10 45.67 -22.86
C ALA A 443 69.71 45.44 -23.51
N ALA A 444 69.42 44.24 -24.01
CA ALA A 444 68.18 43.95 -24.76
C ALA A 444 66.97 43.58 -23.88
N GLY A 445 67.13 43.52 -22.55
CA GLY A 445 66.13 43.01 -21.61
C GLY A 445 65.11 44.04 -21.08
N GLN A 446 63.99 44.23 -21.80
CA GLN A 446 62.78 45.01 -21.42
C GLN A 446 62.94 46.56 -21.31
N PRO A 447 61.84 47.36 -21.20
CA PRO A 447 60.38 47.07 -21.28
C PRO A 447 59.62 47.90 -22.35
N GLY A 448 58.29 47.69 -22.54
CA GLY A 448 57.47 48.58 -23.41
C GLY A 448 55.96 48.28 -23.56
N SER A 449 55.14 48.90 -22.71
CA SER A 449 53.70 49.29 -22.82
C SER A 449 52.80 48.90 -24.02
N SER A 450 51.54 48.53 -23.73
CA SER A 450 50.37 48.48 -24.64
C SER A 450 49.93 49.86 -25.17
N PRO A 451 49.11 49.95 -26.25
CA PRO A 451 47.63 49.97 -26.06
C PRO A 451 46.76 49.45 -27.25
N ALA A 452 45.43 49.55 -27.06
CA ALA A 452 44.35 49.64 -28.06
C ALA A 452 43.66 48.37 -28.64
N GLN A 453 42.33 48.50 -28.71
CA GLN A 453 41.29 47.67 -29.37
C GLN A 453 40.84 48.40 -30.68
N PRO A 454 39.93 47.91 -31.55
CA PRO A 454 38.91 46.84 -31.34
C PRO A 454 38.64 45.84 -32.49
N PHE A 455 37.92 44.75 -32.18
CA PHE A 455 36.57 44.41 -32.71
C PHE A 455 36.10 43.00 -32.23
N ARG A 456 34.83 42.62 -32.51
CA ARG A 456 34.05 41.52 -31.90
C ARG A 456 33.37 40.63 -32.98
N PRO A 457 32.60 39.55 -32.67
CA PRO A 457 32.40 38.80 -31.41
C PRO A 457 32.57 37.25 -31.54
N GLY A 458 32.47 36.50 -30.43
CA GLY A 458 32.37 35.02 -30.43
C GLY A 458 32.04 34.42 -29.05
N ASN A 459 30.75 34.29 -28.73
CA ASN A 459 30.24 33.83 -27.41
C ASN A 459 30.64 32.38 -27.03
N MET A 460 31.04 32.16 -25.78
CA MET A 460 30.22 31.47 -24.74
C MET A 460 30.91 31.49 -23.37
N SER A 461 30.16 31.21 -22.29
CA SER A 461 30.58 31.48 -20.90
C SER A 461 30.43 30.27 -19.97
N LEU A 462 31.37 30.13 -19.03
CA LEU A 462 31.27 29.28 -17.84
C LEU A 462 31.38 30.15 -16.57
N PRO A 463 30.69 29.79 -15.47
CA PRO A 463 31.05 30.20 -14.12
C PRO A 463 31.43 29.00 -13.23
N SER A 464 32.25 29.25 -12.20
CA SER A 464 32.78 28.22 -11.29
C SER A 464 31.95 28.02 -10.02
N SER A 465 32.29 26.94 -9.30
CA SER A 465 32.08 26.56 -7.90
C SER A 465 31.54 27.59 -6.88
N PRO A 466 30.92 27.09 -5.80
CA PRO A 466 31.60 27.25 -4.51
C PRO A 466 31.75 25.94 -3.69
N ALA A 467 32.53 26.03 -2.61
CA ALA A 467 32.98 24.91 -1.78
C ALA A 467 31.93 24.39 -0.77
N VAL A 468 32.17 23.19 -0.24
CA VAL A 468 31.50 22.62 0.94
C VAL A 468 32.53 22.32 2.02
N VAL A 469 32.22 22.65 3.27
CA VAL A 469 33.10 22.44 4.44
C VAL A 469 32.37 21.60 5.49
N THR A 470 32.94 20.42 5.77
CA THR A 470 32.75 19.55 6.95
C THR A 470 31.34 19.39 7.55
N GLN A 471 30.87 18.14 7.56
CA GLN A 471 30.79 17.42 8.84
C GLN A 471 30.95 15.92 8.65
N SER A 472 31.51 15.26 9.66
CA SER A 472 31.79 13.82 9.70
C SER A 472 30.69 13.07 10.43
N LEU A 473 30.40 11.81 10.04
CA LEU A 473 30.00 10.76 10.99
C LEU A 473 30.27 9.37 10.42
N SER A 474 30.69 8.44 11.29
CA SER A 474 30.98 7.02 11.01
C SER A 474 31.41 6.34 12.33
N PRO A 475 31.27 5.00 12.50
CA PRO A 475 30.41 4.05 11.79
C PRO A 475 29.76 3.01 12.76
N LEU A 476 29.39 1.83 12.21
CA LEU A 476 29.35 0.49 12.85
C LEU A 476 28.02 0.04 13.52
N GLY A 477 27.58 -1.20 13.26
CA GLY A 477 26.43 -1.80 13.98
C GLY A 477 25.67 -3.01 13.39
N THR A 478 26.27 -3.93 12.63
CA THR A 478 25.67 -5.29 12.41
C THR A 478 26.09 -6.23 13.56
N PRO A 479 25.30 -7.25 13.98
CA PRO A 479 24.80 -8.40 13.20
C PRO A 479 23.28 -8.66 13.45
N ASN A 480 22.60 -9.77 13.10
CA ASN A 480 23.04 -11.15 12.81
C ASN A 480 22.06 -11.95 11.91
N THR A 481 22.53 -13.12 11.47
CA THR A 481 21.91 -14.07 10.54
C THR A 481 20.89 -15.03 11.17
N ARG A 482 19.84 -15.41 10.39
CA ARG A 482 19.46 -16.79 9.98
C ARG A 482 18.01 -16.79 9.42
N ARG A 483 17.81 -17.03 8.12
CA ARG A 483 17.72 -18.32 7.38
C ARG A 483 16.34 -18.98 7.49
N LEU A 484 15.71 -19.17 6.32
CA LEU A 484 14.42 -19.82 6.10
C LEU A 484 14.51 -21.35 6.23
N VAL A 485 13.37 -21.99 6.50
CA VAL A 485 13.09 -23.42 6.28
C VAL A 485 11.69 -23.55 5.67
N SER A 486 11.47 -24.52 4.79
CA SER A 486 10.20 -24.77 4.09
C SER A 486 9.97 -26.27 3.87
N LEU A 487 8.71 -26.64 3.58
CA LEU A 487 8.20 -28.01 3.35
C LEU A 487 8.21 -28.95 4.60
N SER A 488 7.32 -29.93 4.78
CA SER A 488 6.01 -30.21 4.13
C SER A 488 5.26 -31.37 4.81
N THR A 489 3.92 -31.37 4.75
CA THR A 489 3.00 -32.54 4.73
C THR A 489 3.02 -33.56 5.89
N VAL A 490 1.89 -33.71 6.61
CA VAL A 490 1.03 -34.94 6.62
C VAL A 490 -0.33 -34.72 7.31
N ALA A 491 -1.28 -35.61 6.97
CA ALA A 491 -2.71 -35.63 7.28
C ALA A 491 -3.15 -35.68 8.77
N SER A 492 -4.39 -35.24 9.04
CA SER A 492 -5.46 -36.08 9.63
C SER A 492 -6.86 -35.40 9.55
N THR A 493 -7.92 -36.18 9.81
CA THR A 493 -9.36 -35.87 9.61
C THR A 493 -10.08 -35.33 10.88
N PRO A 494 -11.33 -34.81 10.78
CA PRO A 494 -11.95 -33.95 11.81
C PRO A 494 -13.00 -34.63 12.71
N ASP A 495 -13.32 -33.95 13.82
CA ASP A 495 -14.62 -33.95 14.54
C ASP A 495 -14.70 -32.62 15.33
N LEU A 496 -15.70 -31.75 15.14
CA LEU A 496 -17.08 -31.73 15.65
C LEU A 496 -17.29 -31.08 17.05
N THR A 497 -18.17 -30.07 17.05
CA THR A 497 -19.03 -29.57 18.15
C THR A 497 -18.44 -29.21 19.53
N SER A 498 -18.50 -27.92 19.88
CA SER A 498 -19.27 -27.48 21.06
C SER A 498 -19.47 -25.95 21.15
N LEU A 499 -20.72 -25.55 21.37
CA LEU A 499 -21.26 -24.24 21.78
C LEU A 499 -22.57 -24.55 22.56
N PRO A 500 -23.16 -23.64 23.37
CA PRO A 500 -22.72 -22.30 23.78
C PRO A 500 -22.90 -22.00 25.30
N SER A 501 -22.82 -20.70 25.67
CA SER A 501 -23.55 -20.08 26.80
C SER A 501 -22.97 -20.29 28.24
N PRO A 502 -23.51 -19.65 29.30
CA PRO A 502 -23.03 -18.30 29.65
C PRO A 502 -22.84 -18.05 31.17
N LEU A 503 -22.23 -16.92 31.56
CA LEU A 503 -22.40 -16.40 32.92
C LEU A 503 -22.34 -14.86 33.01
N ARG A 504 -23.42 -14.25 33.52
CA ARG A 504 -23.46 -12.86 34.02
C ARG A 504 -23.10 -12.86 35.52
N LYS A 505 -22.56 -11.73 36.03
CA LYS A 505 -23.16 -10.86 37.09
C LYS A 505 -22.14 -10.26 38.07
N GLY A 506 -22.17 -8.93 38.22
CA GLY A 506 -21.31 -8.14 39.13
C GLY A 506 -20.78 -6.89 38.42
N LYS A 507 -21.22 -5.64 38.59
CA LYS A 507 -22.09 -4.90 39.57
C LYS A 507 -21.36 -3.99 40.56
N GLU A 508 -20.66 -2.99 40.02
CA GLU A 508 -20.56 -1.61 40.55
C GLU A 508 -20.88 -0.70 39.33
N ARG A 509 -21.75 0.32 39.32
CA ARG A 509 -21.98 1.49 40.20
C ARG A 509 -20.76 2.39 40.34
N ASP A 510 -20.73 3.42 39.50
CA ASP A 510 -20.05 4.68 39.82
C ASP A 510 -20.87 5.89 39.33
N PHE A 511 -20.55 7.10 39.79
CA PHE A 511 -21.54 8.20 39.87
C PHE A 511 -21.01 9.59 39.42
N SER A 512 -21.02 9.87 38.12
CA SER A 512 -20.75 11.19 37.50
C SER A 512 -21.15 11.20 36.02
N GLY A 513 -21.60 12.30 35.40
CA GLY A 513 -21.90 13.65 35.92
C GLY A 513 -21.73 14.75 34.85
N ALA A 514 -22.57 15.79 34.93
CA ALA A 514 -22.58 17.04 34.14
C ALA A 514 -23.03 17.00 32.66
N SER A 515 -23.59 18.15 32.24
CA SER A 515 -24.11 18.53 30.91
C SER A 515 -25.37 17.81 30.42
#